data_AF-X0VND7-F1
#
_entry.id   AF-X0VND7-F1
#
_cell.length_a   1.000
_cell.length_b   1.000
_cell.length_c   1.000
_cell.angle_alpha   90.00
_cell.angle_beta   90.00
_cell.angle_gamma   90.00
#
_symmetry.space_group_name_H-M   'P 1'
#
loop_
_entity.id
_entity.type
_entity.pdbx_description
1 polymer ?
#
loop_
_entity_poly.entity_id
_entity_poly.type
_entity_poly.pdbx_seq_one_letter_code
_entity_poly.pdbx_strand_id
1 'polypeptide(L)'
;AKSVFSRTATYYAMFISLVFVVMVLFRNEIFSLYDLTNKFPVSLSNIIPYVAFSYIMYGFYIIMLAGVFIEEKTKYLPLATLTGAALNVGLNFIFIPEFGIIGAAYTTIIAYTVMVAILYFISRYIYLVEYEFKRLGAVFIFTAVPIGLSYLYLPDGMITKFLFKCALCILPLIIYYFGGFLLPEEYVYIRQLIRKNTSSQM
;
A
#
# COMPACT_ATOMS: atom_id res chain seq x y z
N ALA A 1 -22.12 -0.26 9.48
CA ALA A 1 -20.86 0.47 9.22
C ALA A 1 -19.59 -0.40 9.41
N LYS A 2 -19.48 -1.28 10.42
CA LYS A 2 -18.34 -2.22 10.63
C LYS A 2 -17.86 -2.93 9.37
N SER A 3 -18.78 -3.59 8.67
CA SER A 3 -18.48 -4.34 7.45
C SER A 3 -17.99 -3.46 6.30
N VAL A 4 -18.44 -2.20 6.24
CA VAL A 4 -17.99 -1.23 5.23
C VAL A 4 -16.52 -0.90 5.46
N PHE A 5 -16.12 -0.55 6.69
CA PHE A 5 -14.71 -0.25 7.00
C PHE A 5 -13.77 -1.42 6.77
N SER A 6 -14.18 -2.63 7.16
CA SER A 6 -13.40 -3.84 6.92
C SER A 6 -13.19 -4.09 5.41
N ARG A 7 -14.26 -4.02 4.62
CA ARG A 7 -14.20 -4.16 3.15
C ARG A 7 -13.40 -3.04 2.49
N THR A 8 -13.56 -1.78 2.95
CA THR A 8 -12.79 -0.64 2.44
C THR A 8 -11.31 -0.82 2.67
N ALA A 9 -10.89 -1.30 3.85
CA ALA A 9 -9.47 -1.59 4.12
C ALA A 9 -8.93 -2.69 3.21
N THR A 10 -9.69 -3.76 2.97
CA THR A 10 -9.28 -4.84 2.06
C THR A 10 -9.18 -4.37 0.61
N TYR A 11 -10.18 -3.64 0.10
CA TYR A 11 -10.14 -3.10 -1.26
C TYR A 11 -9.05 -2.06 -1.46
N TYR A 12 -8.84 -1.20 -0.46
CA TYR A 12 -7.71 -0.29 -0.43
C TYR A 12 -6.39 -1.08 -0.54
N ALA A 13 -6.21 -2.11 0.28
CA ALA A 13 -5.01 -2.93 0.26
C ALA A 13 -4.78 -3.60 -1.12
N MET A 14 -5.82 -4.17 -1.72
CA MET A 14 -5.74 -4.76 -3.05
C MET A 14 -5.36 -3.72 -4.10
N PHE A 15 -6.07 -2.60 -4.17
CA PHE A 15 -5.80 -1.58 -5.17
C PHE A 15 -4.41 -0.95 -5.00
N ILE A 16 -4.07 -0.53 -3.78
CA ILE A 16 -2.79 0.12 -3.50
C ILE A 16 -1.62 -0.85 -3.69
N SER A 17 -1.81 -2.16 -3.45
CA SER A 17 -0.78 -3.16 -3.73
C SER A 17 -0.42 -3.24 -5.21
N LEU A 18 -1.39 -3.13 -6.11
CA LEU A 18 -1.15 -3.14 -7.55
C LEU A 18 -0.35 -1.91 -7.97
N VAL A 19 -0.75 -0.73 -7.47
CA VAL A 19 -0.02 0.52 -7.70
C VAL A 19 1.41 0.41 -7.17
N PHE A 20 1.58 -0.15 -5.97
CA PHE A 20 2.89 -0.33 -5.33
C PHE A 20 3.80 -1.26 -6.12
N VAL A 21 3.31 -2.41 -6.60
CA VAL A 21 4.08 -3.34 -7.44
C VAL A 21 4.56 -2.63 -8.71
N VAL A 22 3.68 -1.88 -9.39
CA VAL A 22 4.06 -1.11 -10.58
C VAL A 22 5.14 -0.07 -10.24
N MET A 23 4.95 0.72 -9.19
CA MET A 23 5.91 1.74 -8.78
C MET A 23 7.28 1.15 -8.45
N VAL A 24 7.33 0.01 -7.75
CA VAL A 24 8.58 -0.62 -7.32
C VAL A 24 9.31 -1.30 -8.48
N LEU A 25 8.59 -2.00 -9.36
CA LEU A 25 9.18 -2.70 -10.49
C LEU A 25 9.69 -1.73 -11.55
N PHE A 26 8.95 -0.65 -11.83
CA PHE A 26 9.29 0.34 -12.86
C PHE A 26 10.04 1.56 -12.31
N ARG A 27 10.53 1.53 -11.07
CA ARG A 27 11.20 2.66 -10.42
C ARG A 27 12.36 3.25 -11.23
N ASN A 28 13.16 2.41 -11.86
CA ASN A 28 14.34 2.83 -12.62
C ASN A 28 13.92 3.49 -13.93
N GLU A 29 12.93 2.91 -14.62
CA GLU A 29 12.37 3.43 -15.84
C GLU A 29 11.72 4.79 -15.60
N ILE A 30 10.92 4.92 -14.53
CA ILE A 30 10.31 6.19 -14.13
C ILE A 30 11.39 7.25 -13.89
N PHE A 31 12.42 6.92 -13.10
CA PHE A 31 13.50 7.88 -12.80
C PHE A 31 14.36 8.22 -14.02
N SER A 32 14.59 7.26 -14.93
CA SER A 32 15.34 7.50 -16.16
C SER A 32 14.68 8.53 -17.08
N LEU A 33 13.35 8.69 -17.01
CA LEU A 33 12.64 9.75 -17.73
C LEU A 33 12.95 11.15 -17.17
N TYR A 34 13.28 11.27 -15.89
CA TYR A 34 13.62 12.53 -15.23
C TYR A 34 15.12 12.86 -15.27
N ASP A 35 15.97 11.85 -15.50
CA ASP A 35 17.43 11.99 -15.59
C ASP A 35 17.88 12.79 -16.83
N LEU A 36 16.97 13.11 -17.76
CA LEU A 36 17.21 14.03 -18.88
C LEU A 36 17.70 15.42 -18.42
N THR A 37 17.55 15.76 -17.14
CA THR A 37 17.97 17.04 -16.56
C THR A 37 19.28 16.97 -15.74
N ASN A 38 19.95 15.80 -15.64
CA ASN A 38 21.15 15.55 -14.80
C ASN A 38 21.02 15.94 -13.31
N LYS A 39 19.79 16.18 -12.82
CA LYS A 39 19.55 16.62 -11.43
C LYS A 39 19.29 15.46 -10.47
N PHE A 40 18.86 14.30 -10.96
CA PHE A 40 18.43 13.19 -10.12
C PHE A 40 18.98 11.86 -10.65
N PRO A 41 20.08 11.34 -10.07
CA PRO A 41 20.62 10.06 -10.51
C PRO A 41 19.60 8.94 -10.32
N VAL A 42 19.56 7.99 -11.26
CA VAL A 42 18.69 6.82 -11.21
C VAL A 42 18.86 6.01 -9.92
N SER A 43 20.02 6.07 -9.26
CA SER A 43 20.26 5.42 -7.97
C SER A 43 19.33 5.87 -6.84
N LEU A 44 18.78 7.09 -6.92
CA LEU A 44 17.76 7.59 -5.98
C LEU A 44 16.45 6.79 -6.06
N SER A 45 16.18 6.12 -7.18
CA SER A 45 14.97 5.31 -7.34
C SER A 45 14.83 4.23 -6.26
N ASN A 46 15.94 3.78 -5.68
CA ASN A 46 15.98 2.77 -4.63
C ASN A 46 15.27 3.18 -3.34
N ILE A 47 14.97 4.48 -3.15
CA ILE A 47 14.17 4.95 -2.03
C ILE A 47 12.67 4.67 -2.21
N ILE A 48 12.19 4.52 -3.45
CA ILE A 48 10.76 4.40 -3.79
C ILE A 48 10.07 3.28 -3.02
N PRO A 49 10.60 2.04 -2.92
CA PRO A 49 9.90 0.97 -2.21
C PRO A 49 9.62 1.31 -0.74
N TYR A 50 10.55 1.99 -0.07
CA TYR A 50 10.41 2.36 1.34
C TYR A 50 9.40 3.49 1.52
N VAL A 51 9.52 4.54 0.71
CA VAL A 51 8.60 5.70 0.79
C VAL A 51 7.19 5.28 0.40
N ALA A 52 7.02 4.55 -0.70
CA ALA A 52 5.70 4.10 -1.13
C ALA A 52 5.07 3.14 -0.10
N PHE A 53 5.85 2.28 0.56
CA PHE A 53 5.34 1.43 1.64
C PHE A 53 4.88 2.24 2.84
N SER A 54 5.59 3.32 3.19
CA SER A 54 5.15 4.23 4.26
C SER A 54 3.76 4.82 3.95
N TYR A 55 3.50 5.23 2.70
CA TYR A 55 2.20 5.76 2.30
C TYR A 55 1.09 4.71 2.29
N ILE A 56 1.41 3.42 2.09
CA ILE A 56 0.44 2.33 2.30
C ILE A 56 -0.02 2.30 3.76
N MET A 57 0.94 2.36 4.70
CA MET A 57 0.62 2.40 6.13
C MET A 57 -0.20 3.66 6.46
N TYR A 58 0.17 4.81 5.89
CA TYR A 58 -0.58 6.04 6.08
C TYR A 58 -2.01 5.95 5.55
N GLY A 59 -2.26 5.30 4.41
CA GLY A 59 -3.63 5.12 3.92
C GLY A 59 -4.49 4.22 4.81
N PHE A 60 -3.91 3.17 5.42
CA PHE A 60 -4.61 2.42 6.48
C PHE A 60 -4.97 3.33 7.66
N TYR A 61 -4.06 4.21 8.07
CA TYR A 61 -4.34 5.21 9.11
C TYR A 61 -5.51 6.11 8.72
N ILE A 62 -5.57 6.61 7.48
CA ILE A 62 -6.69 7.44 7.00
C ILE A 62 -8.04 6.68 7.02
N ILE A 63 -8.05 5.40 6.64
CA ILE A 63 -9.28 4.57 6.68
C ILE A 63 -9.77 4.40 8.12
N MET A 64 -8.87 4.13 9.06
CA MET A 64 -9.23 4.01 10.48
C MET A 64 -9.65 5.36 11.08
N LEU A 65 -8.96 6.43 10.70
CA LEU A 65 -9.24 7.81 11.10
C LEU A 65 -10.68 8.20 10.76
N ALA A 66 -11.16 7.88 9.55
CA ALA A 66 -12.55 8.13 9.15
C ALA A 66 -13.56 7.46 10.10
N GLY A 67 -13.28 6.25 10.58
CA GLY A 67 -14.13 5.57 11.57
C GLY A 67 -14.20 6.31 12.91
N VAL A 68 -13.07 6.83 13.38
CA VAL A 68 -13.02 7.62 14.63
C VAL A 68 -13.74 8.95 14.52
N PHE A 69 -13.69 9.59 13.34
CA PHE A 69 -14.44 10.82 13.07
C PHE A 69 -15.96 10.58 13.11
N ILE A 70 -16.45 9.48 12.52
CA ILE A 70 -17.88 9.14 12.51
C ILE A 70 -18.41 8.87 13.93
N GLU A 71 -17.59 8.27 14.79
CA GLU A 71 -17.93 8.01 16.20
C GLU A 71 -17.72 9.24 17.11
N GLU A 72 -17.32 10.39 16.54
CA GLU A 72 -17.06 11.66 17.25
C GLU A 72 -16.03 11.54 18.39
N LYS A 73 -15.14 10.54 18.32
CA LYS A 73 -14.10 10.28 19.35
C LYS A 73 -12.74 10.89 18.97
N THR A 74 -12.75 12.08 18.40
CA THR A 74 -11.53 12.75 17.88
C THR A 74 -10.47 13.03 18.94
N LYS A 75 -10.85 13.07 20.23
CA LYS A 75 -9.93 13.25 21.36
C LYS A 75 -8.79 12.24 21.43
N TYR A 76 -8.93 11.06 20.81
CA TYR A 76 -7.87 10.05 20.77
C TYR A 76 -6.93 10.18 19.58
N LEU A 77 -7.25 11.01 18.58
CA LEU A 77 -6.42 11.21 17.39
C LEU A 77 -5.06 11.84 17.70
N PRO A 78 -4.97 12.88 18.57
CA PRO A 78 -3.68 13.45 18.93
C PRO A 78 -2.73 12.42 19.52
N LEU A 79 -3.21 11.39 20.22
CA LEU A 79 -2.35 10.34 20.75
C LEU A 79 -1.62 9.61 19.62
N ALA A 80 -2.30 9.22 18.55
CA ALA A 80 -1.67 8.58 17.40
C ALA A 80 -0.73 9.56 16.68
N THR A 81 -1.20 10.76 16.35
CA THR A 81 -0.41 11.71 15.54
C THR A 81 0.81 12.25 16.28
N LEU A 82 0.69 12.60 17.56
CA LEU A 82 1.82 13.12 18.35
C LEU A 82 2.85 12.03 18.63
N THR A 83 2.44 10.80 18.93
CA THR A 83 3.39 9.69 19.10
C THR A 83 4.11 9.36 17.80
N GLY A 84 3.39 9.33 16.67
CA GLY A 84 3.99 9.17 15.34
C GLY A 84 5.00 10.29 15.02
N ALA A 85 4.64 11.55 15.27
CA ALA A 85 5.53 12.70 15.04
C ALA A 85 6.76 12.65 15.95
N ALA A 86 6.60 12.36 17.24
CA ALA A 86 7.70 12.25 18.19
C ALA A 86 8.66 11.12 17.81
N LEU A 87 8.13 9.95 17.42
CA LEU A 87 8.94 8.84 16.92
C LEU A 87 9.64 9.19 15.63
N ASN A 88 8.95 9.84 14.67
CA ASN A 88 9.55 10.22 13.40
C ASN A 88 10.74 11.17 13.63
N VAL A 89 10.55 12.23 14.41
CA VAL A 89 11.62 13.19 14.73
C VAL A 89 12.75 12.52 15.50
N GLY A 90 12.44 11.79 16.57
CA GLY A 90 13.44 11.13 17.42
C GLY A 90 14.27 10.11 16.65
N LEU A 91 13.62 9.25 15.86
CA LEU A 91 14.32 8.26 15.04
C LEU A 91 15.08 8.92 13.90
N ASN A 92 14.62 10.04 13.33
CA ASN A 92 15.36 10.73 12.28
C ASN A 92 16.73 11.23 12.77
N PHE A 93 16.83 11.70 14.01
CA PHE A 93 18.11 12.07 14.61
C PHE A 93 19.09 10.89 14.75
N ILE A 94 18.59 9.65 14.80
CA ILE A 94 19.40 8.43 14.94
C ILE A 94 19.70 7.81 13.57
N PHE A 95 18.69 7.70 12.70
CA PHE A 95 18.78 6.92 11.45
C PHE A 95 19.34 7.74 10.29
N ILE A 96 19.12 9.05 10.23
CA ILE A 96 19.65 9.87 9.13
C ILE A 96 21.19 9.92 9.15
N PRO A 97 21.87 10.09 10.30
CA PRO A 97 23.33 10.09 10.32
C PRO A 97 23.96 8.79 9.80
N GLU A 98 23.35 7.63 10.08
CA GLU A 98 23.88 6.32 9.69
C GLU A 98 23.43 5.85 8.30
N PHE A 99 22.16 6.08 7.94
CA PHE A 99 21.53 5.52 6.74
C PHE A 99 21.11 6.58 5.71
N GLY A 100 21.36 7.86 5.98
CA GLY A 100 21.03 8.97 5.10
C GLY A 100 19.54 9.04 4.76
N ILE A 101 19.24 9.27 3.49
CA ILE A 101 17.86 9.43 2.99
C ILE A 101 17.01 8.16 3.14
N ILE A 102 17.64 6.97 3.09
CA ILE A 102 16.93 5.69 3.31
C ILE A 102 16.56 5.57 4.79
N GLY A 103 17.42 6.06 5.69
CA GLY A 103 17.12 6.20 7.11
C GLY A 103 15.81 6.96 7.34
N ALA A 104 15.65 8.13 6.72
CA ALA A 104 14.43 8.92 6.80
C ALA A 104 13.17 8.18 6.28
N ALA A 105 13.32 7.29 5.30
CA ALA A 105 12.21 6.47 4.85
C ALA A 105 11.81 5.42 5.90
N TYR A 106 12.78 4.75 6.54
CA TYR A 106 12.51 3.79 7.61
C TYR A 106 11.81 4.42 8.82
N THR A 107 12.26 5.61 9.25
CA THR A 107 11.62 6.32 10.37
C THR A 107 10.16 6.68 10.07
N THR A 108 9.87 7.00 8.80
CA THR A 108 8.51 7.29 8.33
C THR A 108 7.64 6.04 8.31
N ILE A 109 8.16 4.90 7.86
CA ILE A 109 7.45 3.61 7.94
C ILE A 109 7.11 3.30 9.40
N ILE A 110 8.09 3.37 10.31
CA ILE A 110 7.89 3.05 11.73
C ILE A 110 6.83 3.97 12.34
N ALA A 111 6.93 5.29 12.10
CA ALA A 111 5.96 6.26 12.61
C ALA A 111 4.53 5.95 12.14
N TYR A 112 4.34 5.73 10.84
CA TYR A 112 3.02 5.44 10.29
C TYR A 112 2.49 4.07 10.73
N THR A 113 3.33 3.04 10.86
CA THR A 113 2.91 1.75 11.41
C THR A 113 2.47 1.89 12.87
N VAL A 114 3.17 2.67 13.69
CA VAL A 114 2.75 2.95 15.07
C VAL A 114 1.43 3.71 15.12
N MET A 115 1.24 4.71 14.25
CA MET A 115 -0.03 5.43 14.13
C MET A 115 -1.20 4.49 13.80
N VAL A 116 -1.01 3.59 12.83
CA VAL A 116 -2.00 2.55 12.48
C VAL A 116 -2.26 1.63 13.67
N ALA A 117 -1.22 1.16 14.35
CA ALA A 117 -1.38 0.27 15.50
C ALA A 117 -2.18 0.93 16.63
N ILE A 118 -1.84 2.17 16.98
CA ILE A 118 -2.55 2.94 18.01
C ILE A 118 -4.02 3.12 17.64
N LEU A 119 -4.32 3.55 16.41
CA LEU A 119 -5.70 3.66 15.95
C LEU A 119 -6.43 2.31 15.90
N TYR A 120 -5.75 1.23 15.52
CA TYR A 120 -6.33 -0.11 15.54
C TYR A 120 -6.76 -0.52 16.96
N PHE A 121 -5.90 -0.29 17.97
CA PHE A 121 -6.27 -0.58 19.35
C PHE A 121 -7.40 0.33 19.84
N ILE A 122 -7.31 1.65 19.61
CA ILE A 122 -8.35 2.62 19.98
C ILE A 122 -9.70 2.27 19.34
N SER A 123 -9.70 1.98 18.04
CA SER A 123 -10.90 1.60 17.30
C SER A 123 -11.49 0.33 17.86
N ARG A 124 -10.70 -0.66 18.31
CA ARG A 124 -11.22 -1.85 18.99
C ARG A 124 -12.02 -1.53 20.25
N TYR A 125 -11.62 -0.51 21.02
CA TYR A 125 -12.33 -0.07 22.22
C TYR A 125 -13.60 0.74 21.93
N ILE A 126 -13.59 1.54 20.86
CA ILE A 126 -14.72 2.42 20.50
C ILE A 126 -15.75 1.66 19.66
N TYR A 127 -15.26 0.96 18.64
CA TYR A 127 -16.06 0.28 17.62
C TYR A 127 -15.30 -0.91 17.03
N LEU A 128 -15.54 -2.11 17.56
CA LEU A 128 -14.88 -3.34 17.08
C LEU A 128 -15.08 -3.52 15.57
N VAL A 129 -14.03 -3.28 14.78
CA VAL A 129 -13.97 -3.59 13.34
C VAL A 129 -13.22 -4.91 13.18
N GLU A 130 -13.92 -5.91 12.66
CA GLU A 130 -13.33 -7.20 12.31
C GLU A 130 -12.66 -7.10 10.94
N TYR A 131 -11.40 -6.68 10.93
CA TYR A 131 -10.59 -6.66 9.71
C TYR A 131 -10.31 -8.08 9.21
N GLU A 132 -10.35 -8.24 7.90
CA GLU A 132 -10.08 -9.52 7.24
C GLU A 132 -8.57 -9.81 7.17
N PHE A 133 -7.94 -10.04 8.33
CA PHE A 133 -6.48 -10.22 8.44
C PHE A 133 -5.93 -11.32 7.52
N LYS A 134 -6.71 -12.39 7.27
CA LYS A 134 -6.34 -13.43 6.30
C LYS A 134 -6.21 -12.87 4.88
N ARG A 135 -7.18 -12.04 4.45
CA ARG A 135 -7.17 -11.37 3.15
C ARG A 135 -6.01 -10.36 3.11
N LEU A 136 -5.87 -9.50 4.12
CA LEU A 136 -4.77 -8.53 4.18
C LEU A 136 -3.37 -9.21 4.13
N GLY A 137 -3.19 -10.32 4.86
CA GLY A 137 -1.96 -11.10 4.82
C GLY A 137 -1.70 -11.72 3.44
N ALA A 138 -2.72 -12.22 2.77
CA ALA A 138 -2.61 -12.73 1.40
C ALA A 138 -2.25 -11.61 0.40
N VAL A 139 -2.87 -10.43 0.49
CA VAL A 139 -2.47 -9.23 -0.30
C VAL A 139 -1.00 -8.93 -0.09
N PHE A 140 -0.53 -8.91 1.16
CA PHE A 140 0.87 -8.67 1.48
C PHE A 140 1.80 -9.69 0.80
N ILE A 141 1.48 -10.99 0.90
CA ILE A 141 2.26 -12.06 0.26
C ILE A 141 2.27 -11.90 -1.25
N PHE A 142 1.11 -11.68 -1.88
CA PHE A 142 1.01 -11.54 -3.33
C PHE A 142 1.63 -10.25 -3.88
N THR A 143 1.83 -9.26 -3.02
CA THR A 143 2.64 -8.07 -3.33
C THR A 143 4.14 -8.36 -3.21
N ALA A 144 4.53 -9.09 -2.17
CA ALA A 144 5.92 -9.39 -1.88
C ALA A 144 6.54 -10.37 -2.90
N VAL A 145 5.80 -11.37 -3.36
CA VAL A 145 6.28 -12.39 -4.31
C VAL A 145 6.82 -11.79 -5.62
N PRO A 146 6.07 -10.99 -6.40
CA PRO A 146 6.57 -10.44 -7.67
C PRO A 146 7.77 -9.51 -7.45
N ILE A 147 7.76 -8.74 -6.36
CA ILE A 147 8.89 -7.88 -5.99
C ILE A 147 10.13 -8.74 -5.66
N GLY A 148 9.97 -9.77 -4.83
CA GLY A 148 11.05 -10.70 -4.48
C GLY A 148 11.63 -11.43 -5.69
N LEU A 149 10.77 -11.93 -6.58
CA LEU A 149 11.18 -12.55 -7.85
C LEU A 149 12.00 -11.58 -8.71
N SER A 150 11.63 -10.30 -8.75
CA SER A 150 12.39 -9.27 -9.49
C SER A 150 13.79 -9.01 -8.92
N TYR A 151 14.03 -9.29 -7.64
CA TYR A 151 15.36 -9.18 -7.02
C TYR A 151 16.20 -10.45 -7.20
N LEU A 152 15.56 -11.62 -7.26
CA LEU A 152 16.24 -12.90 -7.43
C LEU A 152 16.67 -13.16 -8.88
N TYR A 153 15.85 -12.73 -9.84
CA TYR A 153 16.11 -12.96 -11.25
C TYR A 153 15.72 -11.77 -12.11
N LEU A 154 16.66 -11.30 -12.93
CA LEU A 154 16.48 -10.24 -13.90
C LEU A 154 17.08 -10.71 -15.22
N PRO A 155 16.26 -10.91 -16.27
CA PRO A 155 16.77 -11.33 -17.58
C PRO A 155 17.77 -10.32 -18.15
N ASP A 156 18.76 -10.83 -18.86
CA ASP A 156 19.66 -10.01 -19.67
C ASP A 156 18.93 -9.45 -20.89
N GLY A 157 19.14 -8.16 -21.16
CA GLY A 157 18.49 -7.42 -22.23
C GLY A 157 17.39 -6.46 -21.76
N MET A 158 17.29 -5.30 -22.42
CA MET A 158 16.34 -4.25 -22.04
C MET A 158 14.88 -4.67 -22.24
N ILE A 159 14.57 -5.27 -23.40
CA ILE A 159 13.21 -5.68 -23.77
C ILE A 159 12.74 -6.85 -22.91
N THR A 160 13.59 -7.86 -22.72
CA THR A 160 13.31 -9.06 -21.90
C THR A 160 13.07 -8.68 -20.44
N LYS A 161 13.88 -7.79 -19.87
CA LYS A 161 13.66 -7.23 -18.53
C LYS A 161 12.33 -6.47 -18.42
N PHE A 162 12.00 -5.64 -19.41
CA PHE A 162 10.73 -4.91 -19.42
C PHE A 162 9.53 -5.86 -19.48
N LEU A 163 9.55 -6.83 -20.39
CA LEU A 163 8.49 -7.85 -20.52
C LEU A 163 8.35 -8.70 -19.26
N PHE A 164 9.45 -9.06 -18.61
CA PHE A 164 9.44 -9.80 -17.36
C PHE A 164 8.77 -9.00 -16.23
N LYS A 165 9.07 -7.71 -16.10
CA LYS A 165 8.39 -6.82 -15.13
C LYS A 165 6.89 -6.71 -15.42
N CYS A 166 6.50 -6.57 -16.69
CA CYS A 166 5.09 -6.58 -17.08
C CYS A 166 4.39 -7.89 -16.67
N ALA A 167 5.03 -9.05 -16.89
CA ALA A 167 4.49 -10.33 -16.47
C ALA A 167 4.32 -10.42 -14.94
N LEU A 168 5.30 -9.93 -14.17
CA LEU A 168 5.22 -9.87 -12.71
C LEU A 168 4.10 -8.95 -12.19
N CYS A 169 3.78 -7.85 -12.89
CA CYS A 169 2.64 -7.00 -12.55
C CYS A 169 1.28 -7.69 -12.74
N ILE A 170 1.19 -8.62 -13.69
CA ILE A 170 -0.05 -9.35 -13.98
C ILE A 170 -0.32 -10.44 -12.93
N LEU A 171 0.73 -10.96 -12.28
CA LEU A 171 0.63 -12.02 -11.28
C LEU A 171 -0.36 -11.71 -10.12
N PRO A 172 -0.28 -10.56 -9.41
CA PRO A 172 -1.25 -10.24 -8.38
C PRO A 172 -2.68 -10.07 -8.93
N LEU A 173 -2.86 -9.58 -10.17
CA LEU A 173 -4.18 -9.48 -10.80
C LEU A 173 -4.82 -10.85 -11.03
N ILE A 174 -4.05 -11.81 -11.55
CA ILE A 174 -4.50 -13.19 -11.76
C ILE A 174 -4.89 -13.81 -10.42
N ILE A 175 -4.05 -13.65 -9.40
CA ILE A 175 -4.31 -14.24 -8.09
C ILE A 175 -5.54 -13.63 -7.43
N TYR A 176 -5.76 -12.31 -7.51
CA TYR A 176 -6.98 -11.70 -6.98
C TYR A 176 -8.22 -12.13 -7.74
N TYR A 177 -8.13 -12.33 -9.06
CA TYR A 177 -9.26 -12.75 -9.88
C TYR A 177 -9.64 -14.23 -9.68
N PHE A 178 -8.65 -15.13 -9.57
CA PHE A 178 -8.88 -16.58 -9.48
C PHE A 178 -8.84 -17.13 -8.05
N GLY A 179 -8.19 -16.46 -7.12
CA GLY A 179 -7.97 -16.92 -5.74
C GLY A 179 -9.20 -16.86 -4.84
N GLY A 180 -10.41 -16.67 -5.39
CA GLY A 180 -11.65 -16.54 -4.62
C GLY A 180 -11.65 -15.34 -3.67
N PHE A 181 -10.84 -14.33 -4.00
CA PHE A 181 -10.57 -13.21 -3.10
C PHE A 181 -11.72 -12.20 -3.07
N LEU A 182 -12.54 -12.15 -4.12
CA LEU A 182 -13.81 -11.42 -4.15
C LEU A 182 -14.90 -12.30 -3.54
N LEU A 183 -15.63 -11.78 -2.55
CA LEU A 183 -16.78 -12.47 -1.96
C LEU A 183 -17.85 -12.72 -3.07
N PRO A 184 -18.64 -13.79 -3.01
CA PRO A 184 -19.67 -14.09 -4.01
C PRO A 184 -20.65 -12.92 -4.25
N GLU A 185 -20.95 -12.16 -3.19
CA GLU A 185 -21.76 -10.94 -3.21
C GLU A 185 -21.14 -9.83 -4.07
N GLU A 186 -19.80 -9.74 -4.10
CA GLU A 186 -19.03 -8.73 -4.84
C GLU A 186 -19.03 -9.06 -6.34
N TYR A 187 -18.97 -10.36 -6.70
CA TYR A 187 -19.14 -10.80 -8.09
C TYR A 187 -20.54 -10.48 -8.65
N VAL A 188 -21.58 -10.64 -7.83
CA VAL A 188 -22.96 -10.31 -8.24
C VAL A 188 -23.10 -8.82 -8.48
N TYR A 189 -22.53 -7.98 -7.62
CA TYR A 189 -22.56 -6.53 -7.76
C TYR A 189 -21.80 -6.04 -9.02
N ILE A 190 -20.60 -6.56 -9.27
CA ILE A 190 -19.82 -6.23 -10.48
C ILE A 190 -20.58 -6.64 -11.74
N ARG A 191 -21.18 -7.85 -11.77
CA ARG A 191 -21.99 -8.30 -12.92
C ARG A 191 -23.23 -7.41 -13.13
N GLN A 192 -23.86 -6.93 -12.07
CA GLN A 192 -25.00 -6.02 -12.16
C GLN A 192 -24.60 -4.65 -12.75
N LEU A 193 -23.45 -4.09 -12.35
CA LEU A 193 -22.94 -2.83 -12.91
C LEU A 193 -22.59 -2.94 -14.39
N ILE A 194 -21.91 -4.01 -14.79
CA ILE A 194 -21.58 -4.29 -16.20
C ILE A 194 -22.88 -4.39 -17.02
N ARG A 195 -23.86 -5.16 -16.52
CA ARG A 195 -25.14 -5.37 -17.22
C ARG A 195 -25.98 -4.09 -17.33
N LYS A 196 -25.95 -3.22 -16.31
CA LYS A 196 -26.67 -1.94 -16.32
C LYS A 196 -26.09 -0.94 -17.33
N ASN A 197 -24.76 -0.93 -17.49
CA ASN A 197 -24.09 -0.09 -18.51
C ASN A 197 -24.33 -0.60 -19.95
N THR A 198 -24.52 -1.91 -20.15
CA THR A 198 -24.88 -2.46 -21.47
C THR A 198 -26.32 -2.13 -21.85
N SER A 199 -27.25 -2.07 -20.90
CA SER A 199 -28.65 -1.69 -21.13
C SER A 199 -28.89 -0.19 -21.31
N SER A 200 -27.93 0.68 -20.96
CA SER A 200 -28.04 2.13 -21.18
C SER A 200 -27.38 2.60 -22.49
N GLN A 201 -26.77 1.68 -23.25
CA GLN A 201 -26.16 1.94 -24.56
C GLN A 201 -26.91 1.25 -25.72
N MET A 202 -28.03 0.57 -25.44
CA MET A 202 -29.01 0.11 -26.42
C MET A 202 -30.26 0.96 -26.31
#